data_AF-A0A382K0D5-F1
#
_entry.id   AF-A0A382K0D5-F1
#
_cell.length_a   1.000
_cell.length_b   1.000
_cell.length_c   1.000
_cell.angle_alpha   90.00
_cell.angle_beta   90.00
_cell.angle_gamma   90.00
#
_symmetry.space_group_name_H-M   'P 1'
#
loop_
_entity.id
_entity.type
_entity.pdbx_description
1 polymer ?
#
loop_
_entity_poly.entity_id
_entity_poly.type
_entity_poly.pdbx_seq_one_letter_code
_entity_poly.pdbx_strand_id
1 'polypeptide(L)' 'KEFFLEQIRNYWPKISEEMLVPDYVGLRPKIFIENKIYSDFLIQEDAVNGTRLISLHGIESPGLTSSLSLAQDISSKIN' A
#
# COMPACT_ATOMS: atom_id res chain seq x y z
N LYS A 1 -6.34 9.41 -20.99
CA LYS A 1 -5.72 10.75 -20.94
C LYS A 1 -6.75 11.82 -20.62
N GLU A 2 -7.85 11.91 -21.38
CA GLU A 2 -8.93 12.90 -21.21
C GLU A 2 -9.42 13.06 -19.76
N PHE A 3 -9.82 11.97 -19.09
CA PHE A 3 -10.23 12.00 -17.68
C PHE A 3 -9.19 12.65 -16.76
N PHE A 4 -7.90 12.29 -16.90
CA PHE A 4 -6.84 12.86 -16.08
C PHE A 4 -6.62 14.35 -16.39
N LEU A 5 -6.67 14.76 -17.66
CA LEU A 5 -6.55 16.18 -18.04
C LEU A 5 -7.67 17.02 -17.43
N GLU A 6 -8.90 16.54 -17.50
CA GLU A 6 -10.06 17.22 -16.91
C GLU A 6 -9.88 17.41 -15.41
N GLN A 7 -9.50 16.35 -14.68
CA GLN A 7 -9.29 16.42 -13.24
C GLN A 7 -8.11 17.32 -12.84
N ILE A 8 -7.00 17.28 -13.58
CA ILE A 8 -5.81 18.10 -13.30
C ILE A 8 -6.10 19.58 -13.53
N ARG A 9 -6.87 19.94 -14.56
CA ARG A 9 -7.21 21.33 -14.89
C ARG A 9 -7.91 22.08 -13.75
N ASN A 10 -8.56 21.36 -12.83
CA ASN A 10 -9.21 21.95 -11.65
C ASN A 10 -8.21 22.69 -10.73
N TYR A 11 -6.93 22.28 -10.72
CA TYR A 11 -5.89 22.89 -9.88
C TYR A 11 -4.65 23.32 -10.67
N TRP A 12 -4.49 22.89 -11.93
CA TRP A 12 -3.44 23.35 -12.83
C TRP A 12 -3.99 23.61 -14.25
N PRO A 13 -4.61 24.78 -14.50
CA PRO A 13 -5.28 25.07 -15.78
C PRO A 13 -4.36 25.09 -17.01
N LYS A 14 -3.06 25.24 -16.82
CA LYS A 14 -2.07 25.35 -17.91
C LYS A 14 -1.57 23.98 -18.42
N ILE A 15 -2.04 22.87 -17.86
CA ILE A 15 -1.67 21.52 -18.33
C ILE A 15 -2.11 21.30 -19.78
N SER A 16 -1.22 20.72 -20.60
CA SER A 16 -1.52 20.29 -21.96
C SER A 16 -1.46 18.76 -22.10
N GLU A 17 -2.06 18.20 -23.15
CA GLU A 17 -2.13 16.75 -23.34
C GLU A 17 -0.75 16.11 -23.57
N GLU A 18 0.17 16.85 -24.19
CA GLU A 18 1.53 16.42 -24.49
C GLU A 18 2.37 16.25 -23.22
N MET A 19 2.00 16.93 -22.13
CA MET A 19 2.65 16.79 -20.83
C MET A 19 2.26 15.49 -20.11
N LEU A 20 1.18 14.82 -20.52
CA LEU A 20 0.81 13.51 -20.00
C LEU A 20 1.42 12.41 -20.87
N VAL A 21 2.47 11.78 -20.37
CA VAL A 21 3.12 10.62 -21.00
C VAL A 21 2.78 9.33 -20.26
N PRO A 22 2.78 8.16 -20.93
CA PRO A 22 2.67 6.88 -20.24
C PRO A 22 3.75 6.73 -19.18
N ASP A 23 3.36 6.18 -18.04
CA ASP A 23 4.25 5.87 -16.93
C ASP A 23 3.89 4.47 -16.39
N TYR A 24 4.25 4.16 -15.15
CA TYR A 24 3.95 2.88 -14.51
C TYR A 24 2.57 2.84 -13.84
N VAL A 25 2.16 1.61 -13.51
CA VAL A 25 1.03 1.34 -12.62
C VAL A 25 1.52 0.48 -11.44
N GLY A 26 0.89 0.66 -10.28
CA GLY A 26 1.16 -0.15 -9.09
C GLY A 26 -0.07 -0.95 -8.67
N LEU A 27 0.16 -2.12 -8.05
CA LEU A 27 -0.88 -2.91 -7.40
C LEU A 27 -0.78 -2.73 -5.88
N ARG A 28 -1.91 -2.41 -5.24
CA ARG A 28 -1.98 -2.33 -3.78
C ARG A 28 -2.27 -3.72 -3.21
N PRO A 29 -1.49 -4.22 -2.23
CA PRO A 29 -1.77 -5.50 -1.58
C PRO A 29 -2.94 -5.34 -0.61
N LYS A 30 -4.19 -5.34 -1.12
CA LYS A 30 -5.40 -5.25 -0.30
C LYS A 30 -5.78 -6.60 0.29
N ILE A 31 -6.27 -6.61 1.52
CA ILE A 31 -6.86 -7.80 2.14
C ILE A 31 -8.38 -7.72 1.98
N PHE A 32 -8.98 -8.85 1.59
CA PHE A 32 -10.43 -9.02 1.53
C PHE A 32 -10.86 -10.05 2.59
N ILE A 33 -11.78 -9.65 3.45
CA ILE A 33 -12.41 -10.51 4.46
C ILE A 33 -13.91 -10.42 4.24
N GLU A 34 -14.57 -11.56 3.99
CA GLU A 34 -16.02 -11.61 3.75
C GLU A 34 -16.49 -10.59 2.68
N ASN A 35 -15.77 -10.50 1.56
CA ASN A 35 -16.01 -9.54 0.47
C ASN A 35 -15.91 -8.05 0.85
N LYS A 36 -15.34 -7.72 2.02
CA LYS A 36 -15.04 -6.35 2.44
C LYS A 36 -13.54 -6.11 2.47
N ILE A 37 -13.13 -4.89 2.11
CA ILE A 37 -11.73 -4.48 2.20
C ILE A 37 -11.40 -4.26 3.68
N TYR A 38 -10.41 -4.99 4.17
CA TYR A 38 -9.81 -4.70 5.46
C TYR A 38 -8.88 -3.48 5.29
N SER A 39 -9.07 -2.47 6.12
CA SER A 39 -8.51 -1.13 5.91
C SER A 39 -7.18 -0.87 6.61
N ASP A 40 -6.71 -1.79 7.46
CA ASP A 40 -5.48 -1.64 8.24
C ASP A 40 -4.41 -2.66 7.80
N PHE A 41 -3.18 -2.47 8.27
CA PHE A 41 -2.13 -3.48 8.15
C PHE A 41 -2.47 -4.66 9.05
N LEU A 42 -2.27 -5.88 8.55
CA LEU A 42 -2.46 -7.09 9.33
C LEU A 42 -1.10 -7.74 9.55
N ILE A 43 -0.63 -7.68 10.80
CA ILE A 43 0.53 -8.45 11.25
C ILE A 43 0.00 -9.72 11.90
N GLN A 44 0.15 -10.85 11.22
CA GLN A 44 -0.27 -12.14 11.70
C GLN A 44 0.94 -12.91 12.25
N GLU A 45 0.82 -13.38 13.49
CA GLU A 45 1.81 -14.26 14.11
C GLU A 45 1.27 -15.69 14.16
N ASP A 46 2.06 -16.66 13.71
CA ASP A 46 1.69 -18.07 13.65
C ASP A 46 2.90 -18.97 14.01
N ALA A 47 2.65 -20.27 14.19
CA ALA A 47 3.66 -21.28 14.42
C ALA A 47 3.43 -22.50 13.52
N VAL A 48 4.32 -22.70 12.55
CA VAL A 48 4.25 -23.83 11.62
C VAL A 48 5.36 -24.82 11.99
N ASN A 49 4.97 -26.03 12.41
CA ASN A 49 5.89 -27.10 12.83
C ASN A 49 6.93 -26.65 13.88
N GLY A 50 6.50 -25.82 14.84
CA GLY A 50 7.37 -25.27 15.89
C GLY A 50 8.26 -24.11 15.44
N THR A 51 8.20 -23.69 14.16
CA THR A 51 8.87 -22.50 13.66
C THR A 51 7.92 -21.31 13.70
N ARG A 52 8.35 -20.22 14.34
CA ARG A 52 7.58 -18.97 14.37
C ARG A 52 7.55 -18.31 12.99
N LEU A 53 6.37 -17.88 12.56
CA LEU A 53 6.15 -17.14 11.32
C LEU A 53 5.44 -15.82 11.64
N ILE A 54 5.95 -14.71 11.11
CA ILE A 54 5.30 -13.40 11.15
C ILE A 54 5.02 -12.98 9.71
N SER A 55 3.75 -12.87 9.35
CA SER A 55 3.28 -12.49 8.02
C SER A 55 2.71 -11.08 8.05
N LEU A 56 3.15 -10.23 7.12
CA LEU A 56 2.69 -8.85 6.98
C LEU A 56 1.78 -8.79 5.76
N HIS A 57 0.49 -8.62 5.99
CA HIS A 57 -0.52 -8.50 4.94
C HIS A 57 -1.05 -7.07 4.89
N GLY A 58 -1.58 -6.65 3.74
CA GLY A 58 -2.28 -5.38 3.69
C GLY A 58 -1.37 -4.15 3.68
N ILE A 59 -0.05 -4.31 3.54
CA ILE A 59 0.92 -3.21 3.63
C ILE A 59 0.85 -2.32 2.37
N GLU A 60 -0.25 -1.59 2.22
CA GLU A 60 -0.45 -0.53 1.24
C GLU A 60 0.06 0.81 1.77
N SER A 61 -0.30 1.94 1.14
CA SER A 61 0.04 3.27 1.66
C SER A 61 -0.56 3.46 3.06
N PRO A 62 0.22 3.90 4.08
CA PRO A 62 1.54 4.54 3.99
C PRO A 62 2.75 3.61 4.27
N GLY A 63 2.79 2.40 3.71
CA GLY A 63 3.75 1.34 4.03
C GLY A 63 5.23 1.70 3.89
N LEU A 64 5.59 2.50 2.88
CA LEU A 64 6.96 3.01 2.75
C LEU A 64 7.30 3.98 3.90
N THR A 65 6.41 4.93 4.17
CA THR A 65 6.56 5.92 5.25
C THR A 65 6.65 5.24 6.62
N SER A 66 5.88 4.17 6.85
CA SER A 66 5.84 3.44 8.12
C SER A 66 6.85 2.29 8.23
N SER A 67 7.69 2.07 7.21
CA SER A 67 8.53 0.87 7.11
C SER A 67 9.46 0.66 8.31
N LEU A 68 10.08 1.73 8.81
CA LEU A 68 10.98 1.65 9.98
C LEU A 68 10.24 1.37 11.28
N SER A 69 9.09 2.02 11.50
CA SER A 69 8.26 1.76 12.69
C SER A 69 7.72 0.33 12.70
N LEU A 70 7.31 -0.18 11.53
CA LEU A 70 6.85 -1.55 11.36
C LEU A 70 7.96 -2.56 11.66
N ALA A 71 9.17 -2.30 11.18
CA ALA A 71 10.33 -3.13 11.49
C ALA A 71 10.68 -3.11 12.99
N GLN A 72 10.59 -1.95 13.66
CA GLN A 72 10.81 -1.83 15.10
C GLN A 72 9.80 -2.62 15.92
N ASP A 73 8.51 -2.51 15.60
CA ASP A 73 7.44 -3.27 16.25
C ASP A 73 7.68 -4.78 16.12
N ILE A 74 7.96 -5.26 14.90
CA ILE A 74 8.25 -6.67 14.64
C ILE A 74 9.51 -7.14 15.37
N SER A 75 10.58 -6.34 15.36
CA SER A 75 11.81 -6.69 16.07
C SER A 75 11.58 -6.80 17.57
N SER A 76 10.72 -5.96 18.16
CA SER A 76 10.39 -6.02 19.59
C SER A 76 9.61 -7.28 19.98
N LYS A 77 8.90 -7.88 19.02
CA LYS A 77 8.16 -9.13 19.21
C LYS A 77 9.06 -10.36 19.08
N ILE A 78 10.16 -10.28 18.33
CA ILE A 78 11.07 -11.41 18.04
C ILE A 78 12.12 -11.61 19.14
N ASN A 79 12.57 -10.52 19.75
CA ASN A 79 13.55 -10.52 20.84
C ASN A 79 12.91 -10.82 22.20
#